data_AF-A0A6L8T2T9-F1
#
_entry.id   AF-A0A6L8T2T9-F1
#
_cell.length_a   1.000
_cell.length_b   1.000
_cell.length_c   1.000
_cell.angle_alpha   90.00
_cell.angle_beta   90.00
_cell.angle_gamma   90.00
#
_symmetry.space_group_name_H-M   'P 1'
#
loop_
_entity.id
_entity.type
_entity.pdbx_description
1 polymer ?
#
loop_
_entity_poly.entity_id
_entity_poly.type
_entity_poly.pdbx_seq_one_letter_code
_entity_poly.pdbx_strand_id
1 'polypeptide(L)'
;MMKSYIAIQSTLFNGVIDLVGYTDMQGNIRLTHTSIYAYMSRTFPQMSMEFDVRSTDVNHAVVVCRLRSKIFDGSVRTVTEIGETSASLLPDKFKGYPVQVAQYIAFDRAAIKYLGLPSNTYSTFEPPYFTENAIRIPDPANYVLGFGIFRNRTVQQAFEEAKYNEASHATMDLYLHIDPATEKDPVKREGLYAIQQYLALYRSRGCQ
;
A
#
# COMPACT_ATOMS: atom_id res chain seq x y z
N MET A 1 -10.78 13.27 -10.55
CA MET A 1 -10.96 13.86 -9.20
C MET A 1 -10.07 15.09 -9.11
N MET A 2 -10.61 16.26 -8.73
CA MET A 2 -9.88 17.52 -8.72
C MET A 2 -8.91 17.53 -7.53
N LYS A 3 -7.62 17.76 -7.77
CA LYS A 3 -6.62 17.89 -6.70
C LYS A 3 -6.83 19.21 -5.98
N SER A 4 -6.98 19.18 -4.67
CA SER A 4 -7.13 20.39 -3.83
C SER A 4 -6.13 20.36 -2.69
N TYR A 5 -5.84 21.53 -2.12
CA TYR A 5 -5.15 21.58 -0.83
C TYR A 5 -6.07 21.02 0.26
N ILE A 6 -5.51 20.16 1.10
CA ILE A 6 -6.14 19.58 2.29
C ILE A 6 -5.34 20.06 3.48
N ALA A 7 -6.06 20.71 4.40
CA ALA A 7 -5.60 21.04 5.73
C ALA A 7 -5.64 19.79 6.61
N ILE A 8 -4.48 19.35 7.10
CA ILE A 8 -4.36 18.12 7.92
C ILE A 8 -3.74 18.50 9.25
N GLN A 9 -4.44 18.17 10.34
CA GLN A 9 -3.90 18.37 11.68
C GLN A 9 -2.75 17.38 11.93
N SER A 10 -1.56 17.91 12.22
CA SER A 10 -0.46 17.09 12.73
C SER A 10 -0.65 16.81 14.22
N THR A 11 -0.35 15.57 14.63
CA THR A 11 -0.29 15.18 16.04
C THR A 11 1.04 15.51 16.72
N LEU A 12 2.07 15.83 15.92
CA LEU A 12 3.43 16.08 16.39
C LEU A 12 3.83 17.55 16.34
N PHE A 13 3.17 18.31 15.46
CA PHE A 13 3.42 19.73 15.29
C PHE A 13 2.16 20.48 15.68
N ASN A 14 2.32 21.55 16.44
CA ASN A 14 1.20 22.42 16.79
C ASN A 14 0.82 23.25 15.56
N GLY A 15 0.05 22.65 14.65
CA GLY A 15 -0.36 23.31 13.42
C GLY A 15 -1.05 22.40 12.40
N VAL A 16 -1.68 23.07 11.46
CA VAL A 16 -2.28 22.48 10.27
C VAL A 16 -1.21 22.43 9.18
N ILE A 17 -1.12 21.28 8.51
CA ILE A 17 -0.25 21.06 7.36
C ILE A 17 -1.11 21.03 6.10
N ASP A 18 -0.87 21.97 5.19
CA ASP A 18 -1.56 22.04 3.90
C ASP A 18 -0.81 21.24 2.83
N LEU A 19 -1.45 20.19 2.31
CA LEU A 19 -0.90 19.32 1.26
C LEU A 19 -1.90 19.10 0.15
N VAL A 20 -1.41 18.88 -1.08
CA VAL A 20 -2.26 18.59 -2.23
C VAL A 20 -2.67 17.12 -2.22
N GLY A 21 -3.98 16.88 -2.19
CA GLY A 21 -4.57 15.55 -2.09
C GLY A 21 -6.08 15.53 -2.36
N TYR A 22 -6.71 14.42 -1.96
CA TYR A 22 -8.16 14.26 -1.86
C TYR A 22 -8.51 13.31 -0.72
N THR A 23 -9.72 13.39 -0.18
CA THR A 23 -10.26 12.35 0.72
C THR A 23 -11.07 11.36 -0.11
N ASP A 24 -10.79 10.06 -0.01
CA ASP A 24 -11.56 9.03 -0.71
C ASP A 24 -12.91 8.74 -0.01
N MET A 25 -13.76 7.95 -0.67
CA MET A 25 -15.11 7.65 -0.16
C MET A 25 -15.10 6.86 1.15
N GLN A 26 -13.97 6.22 1.49
CA GLN A 26 -13.77 5.49 2.74
C GLN A 26 -13.23 6.40 3.85
N GLY A 27 -13.06 7.70 3.58
CA GLY A 27 -12.54 8.67 4.54
C GLY A 27 -11.01 8.64 4.66
N ASN A 28 -10.28 8.00 3.75
CA ASN A 28 -8.82 8.05 3.77
C ASN A 28 -8.32 9.32 3.06
N ILE A 29 -7.26 9.90 3.60
CA ILE A 29 -6.60 11.08 3.04
C ILE A 29 -5.53 10.60 2.04
N ARG A 30 -5.64 10.98 0.78
CA ARG A 30 -4.71 10.63 -0.31
C ARG A 30 -3.89 11.82 -0.70
N LEU A 31 -2.59 11.75 -0.44
CA LEU A 31 -1.66 12.85 -0.68
C LEU A 31 -0.76 12.58 -1.87
N THR A 32 -0.48 13.62 -2.63
CA THR A 32 0.46 13.52 -3.75
C THR A 32 1.90 13.53 -3.25
N HIS A 33 2.73 12.62 -3.79
CA HIS A 33 4.16 12.56 -3.51
C HIS A 33 4.84 13.92 -3.67
N THR A 34 4.57 14.63 -4.77
CA THR A 34 5.16 15.96 -5.03
C THR A 34 4.85 16.95 -3.92
N SER A 35 3.63 16.94 -3.36
CA SER A 35 3.27 17.84 -2.27
C SER A 35 3.97 17.48 -0.97
N ILE A 36 4.03 16.18 -0.64
CA ILE A 36 4.73 15.70 0.56
C ILE A 36 6.22 16.08 0.46
N TYR A 37 6.86 15.73 -0.66
CA TYR A 37 8.27 16.00 -0.90
C TYR A 37 8.60 17.50 -0.83
N ALA A 38 7.79 18.35 -1.48
CA ALA A 38 7.99 19.80 -1.44
C ALA A 38 7.85 20.36 -0.02
N TYR A 39 6.85 19.90 0.74
CA TYR A 39 6.67 20.31 2.12
C TYR A 39 7.86 19.88 2.99
N MET A 40 8.27 18.62 2.90
CA MET A 40 9.38 18.07 3.69
C MET A 40 10.69 18.81 3.39
N SER A 41 11.01 19.03 2.11
CA SER A 41 12.23 19.71 1.68
C SER A 41 12.29 21.16 2.14
N ARG A 42 11.15 21.86 2.13
CA ARG A 42 11.06 23.25 2.59
C ARG A 42 11.13 23.36 4.11
N THR A 43 10.43 22.49 4.83
CA THR A 43 10.28 22.58 6.29
C THR A 43 11.48 21.99 7.02
N PHE A 44 12.14 20.98 6.46
CA PHE A 44 13.29 20.30 7.05
C PHE A 44 14.48 20.28 6.07
N PRO A 45 15.09 21.45 5.79
CA PRO A 45 16.15 21.56 4.78
C PRO A 45 17.45 20.81 5.15
N GLN A 46 17.62 20.46 6.42
CA GLN A 46 18.76 19.69 6.93
C GLN A 46 18.41 18.22 7.15
N MET A 47 17.29 17.75 6.59
CA MET A 47 16.89 16.36 6.70
C MET A 47 17.83 15.45 5.92
N SER A 48 18.39 14.47 6.63
CA SER A 48 19.02 13.31 6.01
C SER A 48 17.93 12.36 5.50
N MET A 49 18.06 11.99 4.23
CA MET A 49 17.19 11.05 3.54
C MET A 49 18.07 9.97 2.92
N GLU A 50 18.00 8.77 3.48
CA GLU A 50 18.76 7.60 3.01
C GLU A 50 17.80 6.59 2.40
N PHE A 51 18.21 6.01 1.26
CA PHE A 51 17.50 4.91 0.63
C PHE A 51 18.40 3.69 0.55
N ASP A 52 17.86 2.53 0.94
CA ASP A 52 18.54 1.25 0.88
C ASP A 52 17.66 0.28 0.08
N VAL A 53 18.13 -0.12 -1.10
CA VAL A 53 17.43 -1.06 -1.98
C VAL A 53 17.66 -2.48 -1.46
N ARG A 54 16.62 -3.11 -0.94
CA ARG A 54 16.70 -4.45 -0.33
C ARG A 54 16.58 -5.57 -1.35
N SER A 55 15.72 -5.37 -2.34
CA SER A 55 15.47 -6.34 -3.41
C SER A 55 14.97 -5.60 -4.64
N THR A 56 15.36 -6.06 -5.82
CA THR A 56 14.84 -5.53 -7.09
C THR A 56 14.95 -6.55 -8.21
N ASP A 57 13.90 -6.60 -9.03
CA ASP A 57 13.91 -7.19 -10.36
C ASP A 57 13.11 -6.30 -11.34
N VAL A 58 12.90 -6.79 -12.57
CA VAL A 58 12.19 -6.05 -13.63
C VAL A 58 10.73 -5.73 -13.29
N ASN A 59 10.11 -6.49 -12.38
CA ASN A 59 8.72 -6.39 -12.00
C ASN A 59 8.51 -5.95 -10.55
N HIS A 60 9.57 -5.87 -9.73
CA HIS A 60 9.45 -5.69 -8.29
C HIS A 60 10.61 -4.86 -7.73
N ALA A 61 10.33 -4.04 -6.71
CA ALA A 61 11.38 -3.44 -5.90
C ALA A 61 10.93 -3.24 -4.46
N VAL A 62 11.86 -3.41 -3.53
CA VAL A 62 11.72 -3.10 -2.10
C VAL A 62 12.82 -2.13 -1.71
N VAL A 63 12.42 -1.00 -1.15
CA VAL A 63 13.32 0.06 -0.73
C VAL A 63 12.98 0.48 0.68
N VAL A 64 14.01 0.59 1.52
CA VAL A 64 13.90 1.18 2.85
C VAL A 64 14.27 2.65 2.73
N CYS A 65 13.41 3.54 3.23
CA CYS A 65 13.72 4.95 3.42
C CYS A 65 13.96 5.23 4.90
N ARG A 66 15.03 5.97 5.22
CA ARG A 66 15.28 6.50 6.55
C ARG A 66 15.34 8.02 6.48
N LEU A 67 14.40 8.65 7.18
CA LEU A 67 14.37 10.10 7.37
C LEU A 67 14.91 10.44 8.75
N ARG A 68 15.86 11.37 8.80
CA ARG A 68 16.43 11.86 10.06
C ARG A 68 16.61 13.37 10.02
N SER A 69 15.99 14.06 10.96
CA SER A 69 16.17 15.51 11.14
C SER A 69 15.92 15.90 12.59
N LYS A 70 16.41 17.08 12.96
CA LYS A 70 15.94 17.76 14.17
C LYS A 70 14.48 18.20 13.98
N ILE A 71 13.69 18.12 15.03
CA ILE A 71 12.34 18.71 15.11
C ILE A 71 12.38 20.00 15.94
N PHE A 72 11.24 20.68 16.07
CA PHE A 72 11.16 22.04 16.64
C PHE A 72 11.61 22.15 18.10
N ASP A 73 11.50 21.07 18.89
CA ASP A 73 12.01 21.03 20.27
C ASP A 73 13.53 20.81 20.37
N GLY A 74 14.22 20.70 19.23
CA GLY A 74 15.66 20.47 19.13
C GLY A 74 16.09 19.00 19.19
N SER A 75 15.18 18.08 19.50
CA SER A 75 15.46 16.63 19.50
C SER A 75 15.62 16.09 18.09
N VAL A 76 16.35 14.98 17.95
CA VAL A 76 16.53 14.29 16.67
C VAL A 76 15.47 13.22 16.54
N ARG A 77 14.67 13.30 15.47
CA ARG A 77 13.70 12.27 15.10
C ARG A 77 14.27 11.45 13.96
N THR A 78 14.08 10.13 14.04
CA THR A 78 14.39 9.20 12.94
C THR A 78 13.16 8.35 12.66
N VAL A 79 12.75 8.28 11.41
CA VAL A 79 11.67 7.42 10.92
C VAL A 79 12.24 6.53 9.83
N THR A 80 11.95 5.23 9.89
CA THR A 80 12.34 4.26 8.87
C THR A 80 11.08 3.57 8.38
N GLU A 81 10.90 3.54 7.06
CA GLU A 81 9.74 2.91 6.42
C GLU A 81 10.15 2.18 5.14
N ILE A 82 9.30 1.25 4.73
CA ILE A 82 9.54 0.39 3.57
C ILE A 82 8.55 0.73 2.48
N GLY A 83 9.05 1.00 1.28
CA GLY A 83 8.25 1.09 0.07
C GLY A 83 8.49 -0.11 -0.82
N GLU A 84 7.41 -0.67 -1.31
CA GLU A 84 7.43 -1.87 -2.14
C GLU A 84 6.54 -1.68 -3.37
N THR A 85 7.08 -1.90 -4.56
CA THR A 85 6.33 -1.72 -5.82
C THR A 85 6.41 -2.92 -6.75
N SER A 86 5.33 -3.15 -7.50
CA SER A 86 5.19 -4.22 -8.47
C SER A 86 4.69 -3.59 -9.75
N ALA A 87 5.42 -3.81 -10.83
CA ALA A 87 5.08 -3.33 -12.14
C ALA A 87 3.66 -3.73 -12.57
N SER A 88 3.13 -4.87 -12.10
CA SER A 88 1.76 -5.28 -12.41
C SER A 88 0.69 -4.35 -11.84
N LEU A 89 1.01 -3.63 -10.75
CA LEU A 89 0.12 -2.71 -10.05
C LEU A 89 0.39 -1.25 -10.39
N LEU A 90 1.45 -0.99 -11.17
CA LEU A 90 1.81 0.34 -11.60
C LEU A 90 1.08 0.72 -12.90
N PRO A 91 0.67 2.00 -13.03
CA PRO A 91 0.33 2.56 -14.34
C PRO A 91 1.45 2.32 -15.34
N ASP A 92 1.12 2.09 -16.62
CA ASP A 92 2.09 1.69 -17.66
C ASP A 92 3.34 2.59 -17.72
N LYS A 93 3.14 3.90 -17.54
CA LYS A 93 4.23 4.89 -17.52
C LYS A 93 5.27 4.69 -16.42
N PHE A 94 4.95 3.94 -15.37
CA PHE A 94 5.82 3.67 -14.23
C PHE A 94 6.36 2.24 -14.19
N LYS A 95 5.90 1.34 -15.08
CA LYS A 95 6.31 -0.07 -15.10
C LYS A 95 7.83 -0.26 -15.31
N GLY A 96 8.47 0.64 -16.05
CA GLY A 96 9.93 0.63 -16.24
C GLY A 96 10.75 1.19 -15.06
N TYR A 97 10.10 1.65 -13.99
CA TYR A 97 10.75 2.36 -12.89
C TYR A 97 10.38 1.80 -11.50
N PRO A 98 10.46 0.46 -11.27
CA PRO A 98 10.04 -0.12 -10.00
C PRO A 98 10.84 0.44 -8.81
N VAL A 99 12.17 0.52 -8.90
CA VAL A 99 12.98 1.05 -7.77
C VAL A 99 12.57 2.49 -7.42
N GLN A 100 12.34 3.34 -8.43
CA GLN A 100 11.96 4.73 -8.21
C GLN A 100 10.58 4.86 -7.54
N VAL A 101 9.60 4.05 -7.96
CA VAL A 101 8.29 4.08 -7.31
C VAL A 101 8.34 3.51 -5.90
N ALA A 102 9.13 2.45 -5.66
CA ALA A 102 9.37 1.94 -4.32
C ALA A 102 10.03 3.01 -3.43
N GLN A 103 10.98 3.80 -3.93
CA GLN A 103 11.54 4.95 -3.22
C GLN A 103 10.46 5.98 -2.87
N TYR A 104 9.57 6.34 -3.80
CA TYR A 104 8.49 7.29 -3.54
C TYR A 104 7.54 6.80 -2.46
N ILE A 105 7.14 5.52 -2.52
CA ILE A 105 6.30 4.90 -1.49
C ILE A 105 7.02 4.92 -0.13
N ALA A 106 8.29 4.49 -0.08
CA ALA A 106 9.07 4.43 1.16
C ALA A 106 9.21 5.82 1.80
N PHE A 107 9.51 6.82 0.97
CA PHE A 107 9.61 8.21 1.39
C PHE A 107 8.26 8.75 1.89
N ASP A 108 7.17 8.53 1.15
CA ASP A 108 5.87 9.07 1.52
C ASP A 108 5.39 8.49 2.85
N ARG A 109 5.56 7.17 3.09
CA ARG A 109 5.30 6.54 4.39
C ARG A 109 6.12 7.18 5.50
N ALA A 110 7.43 7.28 5.27
CA ALA A 110 8.34 7.85 6.25
C ALA A 110 7.94 9.28 6.57
N ALA A 111 7.58 10.08 5.56
CA ALA A 111 7.17 11.46 5.71
C ALA A 111 5.83 11.59 6.43
N ILE A 112 4.81 10.82 6.08
CA ILE A 112 3.50 10.80 6.76
C ILE A 112 3.68 10.52 8.26
N LYS A 113 4.49 9.51 8.61
CA LYS A 113 4.80 9.14 10.01
C LYS A 113 5.74 10.12 10.70
N TYR A 114 6.66 10.73 9.95
CA TYR A 114 7.53 11.79 10.45
C TYR A 114 6.70 13.03 10.81
N LEU A 115 5.72 13.36 9.97
CA LEU A 115 4.81 14.48 10.14
C LEU A 115 3.70 14.23 11.16
N GLY A 116 3.51 12.98 11.59
CA GLY A 116 2.48 12.63 12.57
C GLY A 116 1.08 12.88 12.04
N LEU A 117 0.89 12.64 10.74
CA LEU A 117 -0.41 12.75 10.10
C LEU A 117 -1.31 11.59 10.56
N PRO A 118 -2.64 11.73 10.44
CA PRO A 118 -3.59 10.68 10.79
C PRO A 118 -3.26 9.33 10.14
N SER A 119 -3.55 8.23 10.83
CA SER A 119 -3.23 6.86 10.35
C SER A 119 -3.98 6.44 9.08
N ASN A 120 -5.05 7.15 8.72
CA ASN A 120 -5.77 6.99 7.46
C ASN A 120 -5.21 7.89 6.34
N THR A 121 -3.97 8.39 6.47
CA THR A 121 -3.27 9.18 5.44
C THR A 121 -2.33 8.28 4.64
N TYR A 122 -2.41 8.36 3.32
CA TYR A 122 -1.64 7.52 2.39
C TYR A 122 -1.12 8.33 1.20
N SER A 123 -0.08 7.83 0.55
CA SER A 123 0.32 8.34 -0.76
C SER A 123 -0.66 7.93 -1.85
N THR A 124 -0.75 8.73 -2.92
CA THR A 124 -1.41 8.33 -4.17
C THR A 124 -0.71 7.15 -4.87
N PHE A 125 0.53 6.83 -4.50
CA PHE A 125 1.23 5.64 -4.98
C PHE A 125 0.89 4.37 -4.17
N GLU A 126 0.15 4.52 -3.08
CA GLU A 126 -0.23 3.43 -2.19
C GLU A 126 -1.70 3.07 -2.31
N PRO A 127 -2.00 1.85 -2.76
CA PRO A 127 -3.29 1.24 -2.52
C PRO A 127 -3.58 1.06 -1.01
N PRO A 128 -4.85 1.17 -0.58
CA PRO A 128 -5.24 1.08 0.83
C PRO A 128 -4.89 -0.24 1.54
N TYR A 129 -4.50 -1.29 0.81
CA TYR A 129 -4.31 -2.64 1.35
C TYR A 129 -2.84 -3.01 1.60
N PHE A 130 -1.89 -2.09 1.37
CA PHE A 130 -0.47 -2.31 1.63
C PHE A 130 -0.11 -2.01 3.09
N THR A 131 -0.74 -2.66 4.05
CA THR A 131 -0.25 -2.66 5.43
C THR A 131 0.91 -3.66 5.58
N GLU A 132 1.74 -3.48 6.60
CA GLU A 132 3.03 -4.17 6.83
C GLU A 132 2.98 -5.71 6.83
N ASN A 133 1.78 -6.30 6.83
CA ASN A 133 1.57 -7.75 6.78
C ASN A 133 1.10 -8.27 5.42
N ALA A 134 0.92 -7.45 4.38
CA ALA A 134 0.40 -7.93 3.10
C ALA A 134 1.48 -8.65 2.28
N ILE A 135 1.43 -9.98 2.18
CA ILE A 135 2.24 -10.71 1.20
C ILE A 135 1.78 -10.29 -0.19
N ARG A 136 2.73 -9.86 -1.00
CA ARG A 136 2.46 -9.42 -2.36
C ARG A 136 2.26 -10.61 -3.28
N ILE A 137 1.14 -10.60 -4.02
CA ILE A 137 0.88 -11.59 -5.06
C ILE A 137 0.80 -10.91 -6.43
N PRO A 138 1.71 -11.25 -7.36
CA PRO A 138 1.63 -10.80 -8.75
C PRO A 138 0.33 -11.26 -9.40
N ASP A 139 -0.40 -10.32 -9.99
CA ASP A 139 -1.71 -10.53 -10.63
C ASP A 139 -2.65 -11.49 -9.88
N PRO A 140 -3.33 -10.99 -8.82
CA PRO A 140 -4.15 -11.83 -7.97
C PRO A 140 -5.29 -12.53 -8.73
N ALA A 141 -5.70 -12.04 -9.91
CA ALA A 141 -6.71 -12.71 -10.73
C ALA A 141 -6.22 -14.06 -11.28
N ASN A 142 -4.95 -14.13 -11.67
CA ASN A 142 -4.32 -15.28 -12.30
C ASN A 142 -3.52 -16.16 -11.31
N TYR A 143 -3.43 -15.76 -10.05
CA TYR A 143 -2.81 -16.57 -9.01
C TYR A 143 -3.52 -17.92 -8.88
N VAL A 144 -2.76 -19.02 -8.99
CA VAL A 144 -3.28 -20.38 -8.88
C VAL A 144 -3.29 -20.81 -7.42
N LEU A 145 -4.48 -21.13 -6.89
CA LEU A 145 -4.66 -21.55 -5.51
C LEU A 145 -4.10 -22.95 -5.29
N GLY A 146 -3.21 -23.09 -4.31
CA GLY A 146 -2.57 -24.36 -3.96
C GLY A 146 -3.31 -25.20 -2.90
N PHE A 147 -4.48 -24.75 -2.44
CA PHE A 147 -5.16 -25.30 -1.26
C PHE A 147 -6.67 -25.41 -1.41
N GLY A 148 -7.30 -26.17 -0.51
CA GLY A 148 -8.75 -26.24 -0.36
C GLY A 148 -9.48 -26.77 -1.59
N ILE A 149 -10.77 -26.46 -1.68
CA ILE A 149 -11.64 -26.88 -2.80
C ILE A 149 -11.29 -26.15 -4.12
N PHE A 150 -10.56 -25.04 -4.04
CA PHE A 150 -10.15 -24.25 -5.20
C PHE A 150 -8.75 -24.61 -5.71
N ARG A 151 -8.17 -25.71 -5.22
CA ARG A 151 -6.84 -26.16 -5.64
C ARG A 151 -6.75 -26.27 -7.16
N ASN A 152 -5.66 -25.76 -7.73
CA ASN A 152 -5.36 -25.68 -9.17
C ASN A 152 -6.29 -24.75 -9.97
N ARG A 153 -7.09 -23.92 -9.32
CA ARG A 153 -7.88 -22.87 -9.98
C ARG A 153 -7.22 -21.52 -9.78
N THR A 154 -7.39 -20.63 -10.74
CA THR A 154 -7.05 -19.23 -10.52
C THR A 154 -8.06 -18.60 -9.53
N VAL A 155 -7.67 -17.54 -8.84
CA VAL A 155 -8.60 -16.80 -7.97
C VAL A 155 -9.82 -16.33 -8.76
N GLN A 156 -9.65 -15.84 -9.99
CA GLN A 156 -10.77 -15.44 -10.84
C GLN A 156 -11.74 -16.61 -11.10
N GLN A 157 -11.22 -17.80 -11.42
CA GLN A 157 -12.05 -18.99 -11.61
C GLN A 157 -12.77 -19.40 -10.32
N ALA A 158 -12.09 -19.30 -9.18
CA ALA A 158 -12.67 -19.60 -7.87
C ALA A 158 -13.83 -18.65 -7.52
N PHE A 159 -13.69 -17.35 -7.79
CA PHE A 159 -14.76 -16.37 -7.61
C PHE A 159 -15.93 -16.61 -8.57
N GLU A 160 -15.67 -16.96 -9.82
CA GLU A 160 -16.72 -17.25 -10.80
C GLU A 160 -17.54 -18.47 -10.39
N GLU A 161 -16.89 -19.53 -9.91
CA GLU A 161 -17.57 -20.73 -9.42
C GLU A 161 -18.39 -20.48 -8.15
N ALA A 162 -17.86 -19.66 -7.24
CA ALA A 162 -18.55 -19.27 -6.01
C ALA A 162 -19.83 -18.43 -6.25
N LYS A 163 -20.07 -17.91 -7.46
CA LYS A 163 -21.35 -17.26 -7.81
C LYS A 163 -22.50 -18.26 -7.99
N TYR A 164 -22.19 -19.47 -8.44
CA TYR A 164 -23.19 -20.43 -8.90
C TYR A 164 -23.26 -21.70 -8.03
N ASN A 165 -22.32 -21.87 -7.10
CA ASN A 165 -22.25 -23.03 -6.22
C ASN A 165 -22.23 -22.60 -4.74
N GLU A 166 -23.26 -22.98 -3.98
CA GLU A 166 -23.47 -22.56 -2.59
C GLU A 166 -22.35 -23.03 -1.64
N ALA A 167 -21.84 -24.25 -1.82
CA ALA A 167 -20.72 -24.76 -1.02
C ALA A 167 -19.41 -24.01 -1.31
N SER A 168 -19.18 -23.64 -2.57
CA SER A 168 -18.04 -22.83 -2.99
C SER A 168 -18.17 -21.39 -2.50
N HIS A 169 -19.39 -20.84 -2.51
CA HIS A 169 -19.69 -19.53 -1.95
C HIS A 169 -19.35 -19.46 -0.46
N ALA A 170 -19.86 -20.41 0.34
CA ALA A 170 -19.59 -20.47 1.77
C ALA A 170 -18.09 -20.64 2.08
N THR A 171 -17.36 -21.41 1.27
CA THR A 171 -15.91 -21.58 1.44
C THR A 171 -15.13 -20.32 1.07
N MET A 172 -15.52 -19.62 0.00
CA MET A 172 -14.91 -18.35 -0.39
C MET A 172 -15.15 -17.27 0.67
N ASP A 173 -16.37 -17.19 1.21
CA ASP A 173 -16.71 -16.27 2.29
C ASP A 173 -15.87 -16.54 3.55
N LEU A 174 -15.70 -17.81 3.93
CA LEU A 174 -14.79 -18.19 5.01
C LEU A 174 -13.35 -17.72 4.74
N TYR A 175 -12.82 -17.93 3.53
CA TYR A 175 -11.45 -17.53 3.18
C TYR A 175 -11.24 -16.01 3.18
N LEU A 176 -12.28 -15.24 2.88
CA LEU A 176 -12.23 -13.77 2.97
C LEU A 176 -12.17 -13.25 4.40
N HIS A 177 -12.59 -14.05 5.39
CA HIS A 177 -12.62 -13.66 6.81
C HIS A 177 -11.44 -14.21 7.63
N ILE A 178 -10.61 -15.09 7.07
CA ILE A 178 -9.39 -15.56 7.72
C ILE A 178 -8.31 -14.49 7.60
N ASP A 179 -7.69 -14.10 8.71
CA ASP A 179 -6.49 -13.24 8.69
C ASP A 179 -5.30 -14.05 8.15
N PRO A 180 -4.78 -13.75 6.94
CA PRO A 180 -3.70 -14.52 6.34
C PRO A 180 -2.41 -14.47 7.18
N ALA A 181 -2.19 -13.43 7.98
CA ALA A 181 -0.99 -13.30 8.82
C ALA A 181 -0.93 -14.38 9.92
N THR A 182 -2.07 -14.98 10.27
CA THR A 182 -2.18 -16.04 11.27
C THR A 182 -2.01 -17.45 10.69
N GLU A 183 -1.98 -17.59 9.36
CA GLU A 183 -1.86 -18.87 8.68
C GLU A 183 -0.42 -19.39 8.70
N LYS A 184 -0.27 -20.65 9.15
CA LYS A 184 1.03 -21.33 9.30
C LYS A 184 1.48 -21.99 8.01
N ASP A 185 0.54 -22.45 7.19
CA ASP A 185 0.85 -23.03 5.88
C ASP A 185 1.19 -21.90 4.88
N PRO A 186 2.43 -21.81 4.38
CA PRO A 186 2.84 -20.74 3.48
C PRO A 186 2.04 -20.73 2.16
N VAL A 187 1.67 -21.90 1.62
CA VAL A 187 0.92 -22.01 0.36
C VAL A 187 -0.50 -21.50 0.54
N LYS A 188 -1.13 -21.86 1.66
CA LYS A 188 -2.47 -21.37 1.99
C LYS A 188 -2.45 -19.89 2.33
N ARG A 189 -1.47 -19.45 3.10
CA ARG A 189 -1.28 -18.04 3.47
C ARG A 189 -1.20 -17.16 2.24
N GLU A 190 -0.34 -17.50 1.28
CA GLU A 190 -0.25 -16.76 0.01
C GLU A 190 -1.60 -16.71 -0.69
N GLY A 191 -2.24 -17.85 -0.98
CA GLY A 191 -3.49 -17.75 -1.74
C GLY A 191 -4.65 -17.08 -0.99
N LEU A 192 -4.65 -17.00 0.36
CA LEU A 192 -5.56 -16.13 1.12
C LEU A 192 -5.32 -14.64 0.83
N TYR A 193 -4.05 -14.21 0.78
CA TYR A 193 -3.72 -12.84 0.34
C TYR A 193 -4.19 -12.59 -1.10
N ALA A 194 -4.09 -13.57 -2.00
CA ALA A 194 -4.51 -13.43 -3.40
C ALA A 194 -6.02 -13.20 -3.51
N ILE A 195 -6.80 -14.00 -2.77
CA ILE A 195 -8.27 -13.91 -2.71
C ILE A 195 -8.72 -12.53 -2.21
N GLN A 196 -8.16 -12.06 -1.10
CA GLN A 196 -8.54 -10.77 -0.51
C GLN A 196 -8.12 -9.58 -1.38
N GLN A 197 -6.94 -9.65 -2.01
CA GLN A 197 -6.47 -8.64 -2.97
C GLN A 197 -7.35 -8.61 -4.24
N TYR A 198 -7.79 -9.76 -4.74
CA TYR A 198 -8.69 -9.82 -5.89
C TYR A 198 -10.04 -9.16 -5.62
N LEU A 199 -10.68 -9.44 -4.46
CA LEU A 199 -11.96 -8.82 -4.11
C LEU A 199 -11.85 -7.30 -3.97
N ALA A 200 -10.78 -6.82 -3.34
CA ALA A 200 -10.48 -5.41 -3.23
C ALA A 200 -10.38 -4.72 -4.61
N LEU A 201 -9.71 -5.36 -5.58
CA LEU A 201 -9.63 -4.90 -6.96
C LEU A 201 -10.98 -4.96 -7.68
N TYR A 202 -11.75 -6.05 -7.49
CA TYR A 202 -13.05 -6.25 -8.13
C TYR A 202 -14.09 -5.23 -7.65
N ARG A 203 -14.18 -4.98 -6.33
CA ARG A 203 -15.07 -3.96 -5.74
C ARG A 203 -14.74 -2.55 -6.22
N SER A 204 -13.46 -2.25 -6.51
CA SER A 204 -13.04 -0.95 -7.05
C SER A 204 -13.48 -0.70 -8.50
N ARG A 205 -13.87 -1.75 -9.24
CA ARG A 205 -14.29 -1.70 -10.65
C ARG A 205 -15.81 -1.61 -10.86
N GLY A 206 -16.62 -1.59 -9.79
CA GLY A 206 -18.05 -1.28 -9.88
C GLY A 206 -18.94 -2.34 -10.53
N CYS A 207 -18.48 -3.58 -10.70
CA CYS A 207 -19.33 -4.70 -11.12
C CYS A 207 -20.02 -5.31 -9.89
N GLN A 208 -21.25 -4.87 -9.62
CA GLN A 208 -22.21 -5.58 -8.77
C GLN A 208 -22.91 -6.67 -9.59
#